data_AF-A0A2S6AMH1-F1
#
_entry.id   AF-A0A2S6AMH1-F1
#
_cell.length_a   1.000
_cell.length_b   1.000
_cell.length_c   1.000
_cell.angle_alpha   90.00
_cell.angle_beta   90.00
_cell.angle_gamma   90.00
#
_symmetry.space_group_name_H-M   'P 1'
#
loop_
_entity.id
_entity.type
_entity.pdbx_description
1 polymer ?
#
loop_
_entity_poly.entity_id
_entity_poly.type
_entity_poly.pdbx_seq_one_letter_code
_entity_poly.pdbx_strand_id
1 'polypeptide(L)'
;MQLEDWLLGDLAALRAGLDLDTVRGPEPRALICPGRTLDAEPPAPGLIALLRECGWDPSKNRQRSRWLALGRMHSSYRYECGVSIDASPAILGVLEEVGKRWLALTVLDRQTREHRSSTVEEQSSNHAALTALLDQTLLTMPEFAAAARFGTGEHEHGADPTIPARPRLTVIHQICGVMALLNGVGAVQELVNRCFPTIWTQHAQRSTARTDWRTVLISIAPQTVLEYATEGPDHARQHIATVTDRRGRSATGTAGSKKAAAQLASEHFIRLYYPAAVDRMRSTTSTSARPPLPLPRELTSHWRAIDDARLEFGLSDGAAGAWRLMATKLRMATIALPGARQHIEAQQSPETTQALEQHDLVKGQFEGLAGVCNQLATSCDSYADAVDNTCRVRRRLCRTRAVVRPIGSSRRKPKR
;
A
#
# COMPACT_ATOMS: atom_id res chain seq x y z
N MET A 1 -7.37 -14.11 26.57
CA MET A 1 -7.73 -12.83 25.92
C MET A 1 -8.00 -13.14 24.47
N GLN A 2 -9.24 -12.94 24.00
CA GLN A 2 -9.59 -13.30 22.63
C GLN A 2 -8.94 -12.29 21.67
N LEU A 3 -8.56 -12.74 20.47
CA LEU A 3 -7.95 -11.89 19.44
C LEU A 3 -8.84 -10.68 19.11
N GLU A 4 -10.17 -10.82 19.27
CA GLU A 4 -11.12 -9.73 19.11
C GLU A 4 -11.08 -8.71 20.24
N ASP A 5 -10.94 -9.12 21.51
CA ASP A 5 -10.77 -8.14 22.59
C ASP A 5 -9.50 -7.31 22.40
N TRP A 6 -8.48 -7.92 21.81
CA TRP A 6 -7.20 -7.26 21.50
C TRP A 6 -7.30 -6.37 20.26
N LEU A 7 -7.86 -6.84 19.14
CA LEU A 7 -8.01 -6.04 17.91
C LEU A 7 -9.08 -4.95 18.05
N LEU A 8 -10.19 -5.22 18.73
CA LEU A 8 -11.20 -4.21 19.05
C LEU A 8 -10.68 -3.24 20.12
N GLY A 9 -9.82 -3.70 21.04
CA GLY A 9 -9.08 -2.86 21.97
C GLY A 9 -8.14 -1.90 21.26
N ASP A 10 -7.31 -2.38 20.32
CA ASP A 10 -6.40 -1.56 19.53
C ASP A 10 -7.17 -0.59 18.62
N LEU A 11 -8.23 -1.05 17.95
CA LEU A 11 -9.06 -0.18 17.11
C LEU A 11 -9.84 0.85 17.93
N ALA A 12 -10.31 0.52 19.14
CA ALA A 12 -10.98 1.46 20.05
C ALA A 12 -9.98 2.46 20.67
N ALA A 13 -8.78 2.02 21.04
CA ALA A 13 -7.69 2.85 21.55
C ALA A 13 -7.20 3.84 20.48
N LEU A 14 -7.02 3.38 19.23
CA LEU A 14 -6.73 4.22 18.07
C LEU A 14 -7.82 5.26 17.82
N ARG A 15 -9.10 4.88 17.99
CA ARG A 15 -10.23 5.78 17.83
C ARG A 15 -10.37 6.80 18.98
N ALA A 16 -9.85 6.45 20.16
CA ALA A 16 -9.85 7.28 21.36
C ALA A 16 -8.55 8.10 21.55
N GLY A 17 -7.55 7.94 20.68
CA GLY A 17 -6.26 8.62 20.79
C GLY A 17 -5.42 8.16 21.98
N LEU A 18 -5.62 6.92 22.45
CA LEU A 18 -4.88 6.33 23.56
C LEU A 18 -3.60 5.64 23.06
N ASP A 19 -2.53 5.77 23.85
CA ASP A 19 -1.24 5.14 23.60
C ASP A 19 -1.38 3.60 23.68
N LEU A 20 -1.14 2.94 22.55
CA LEU A 20 -1.27 1.50 22.35
C LEU A 20 -0.34 0.71 23.28
N ASP A 21 0.80 1.27 23.69
CA ASP A 21 1.76 0.56 24.55
C ASP A 21 1.27 0.46 26.01
N THR A 22 0.39 1.37 26.43
CA THR A 22 -0.29 1.28 27.74
C THR A 22 -1.45 0.28 27.77
N VAL A 23 -2.04 -0.01 26.61
CA VAL A 23 -3.19 -0.92 26.47
C VAL A 23 -2.73 -2.36 26.12
N ARG A 24 -1.55 -2.49 25.51
CA ARG A 24 -0.97 -3.78 25.13
C ARG A 24 -0.52 -4.56 26.37
N GLY A 25 -1.32 -5.58 26.72
CA GLY A 25 -0.81 -6.74 27.46
C GLY A 25 0.34 -7.44 26.71
N PRO A 26 1.01 -8.43 27.34
CA PRO A 26 2.14 -9.14 26.73
C PRO A 26 1.80 -9.62 25.32
N GLU A 27 2.72 -9.41 24.37
CA GLU A 27 2.56 -9.72 22.94
C GLU A 27 1.74 -11.00 22.70
N PRO A 28 0.75 -11.00 21.79
CA PRO A 28 0.03 -12.22 21.48
C PRO A 28 1.01 -13.25 20.92
N ARG A 29 1.34 -14.23 21.75
CA ARG A 29 2.06 -15.46 21.41
C ARG A 29 1.25 -16.19 20.34
N ALA A 30 1.57 -15.92 19.07
CA ALA A 30 0.96 -16.51 17.88
C ALA A 30 -0.55 -16.22 17.70
N LEU A 31 -0.97 -15.95 16.46
CA LEU A 31 -2.38 -15.91 16.10
C LEU A 31 -3.07 -17.20 16.56
N ILE A 32 -4.21 -17.08 17.24
CA ILE A 32 -4.99 -18.25 17.67
C ILE A 32 -5.26 -19.14 16.45
N CYS A 33 -5.08 -20.44 16.59
CA CYS A 33 -5.39 -21.37 15.52
C CYS A 33 -6.92 -21.38 15.31
N PRO A 34 -7.44 -21.20 14.09
CA PRO A 34 -8.88 -21.05 13.86
C PRO A 34 -9.67 -22.38 13.95
N GLY A 35 -9.10 -23.41 14.58
CA GLY A 35 -9.69 -24.74 14.71
C GLY A 35 -9.13 -25.79 13.73
N ARG A 36 -9.22 -27.07 14.13
CA ARG A 36 -8.76 -28.22 13.32
C ARG A 36 -9.78 -28.67 12.27
N THR A 37 -11.04 -28.31 12.45
CA THR A 37 -12.16 -28.56 11.51
C THR A 37 -11.85 -28.03 10.11
N LEU A 38 -11.09 -26.94 10.03
CA LEU A 38 -10.65 -26.33 8.78
C LEU A 38 -9.62 -27.15 7.98
N ASP A 39 -9.06 -28.21 8.56
CA ASP A 39 -8.19 -29.14 7.81
C ASP A 39 -8.96 -29.94 6.75
N ALA A 40 -10.28 -30.09 6.91
CA ALA A 40 -11.14 -30.81 5.97
C ALA A 40 -11.44 -30.03 4.69
N GLU A 41 -11.15 -28.72 4.68
CA GLU A 41 -11.44 -27.81 3.58
C GLU A 41 -10.15 -27.33 2.91
N PRO A 42 -9.48 -28.14 2.07
CA PRO A 42 -8.24 -27.72 1.42
C PRO A 42 -8.46 -26.52 0.48
N PRO A 43 -7.48 -25.62 0.33
CA PRO A 43 -7.56 -24.54 -0.63
C PRO A 43 -7.56 -25.06 -2.07
N ALA A 44 -8.28 -24.36 -2.95
CA ALA A 44 -8.28 -24.68 -4.37
C ALA A 44 -6.84 -24.66 -4.93
N PRO A 45 -6.41 -25.67 -5.72
CA PRO A 45 -5.04 -25.75 -6.22
C PRO A 45 -4.59 -24.50 -6.99
N GLY A 46 -5.50 -23.90 -7.78
CA GLY A 46 -5.24 -22.67 -8.52
C GLY A 46 -4.90 -21.48 -7.62
N LEU A 47 -5.63 -21.32 -6.50
CA LEU A 47 -5.31 -20.28 -5.52
C LEU A 47 -3.95 -20.54 -4.86
N ILE A 48 -3.64 -21.79 -4.48
CA ILE A 48 -2.33 -22.12 -3.89
C ILE A 48 -1.19 -21.76 -4.86
N ALA A 49 -1.35 -22.08 -6.15
CA ALA A 49 -0.38 -21.75 -7.18
C ALA A 49 -0.18 -20.23 -7.28
N LEU A 50 -1.26 -19.46 -7.43
CA LEU A 50 -1.22 -17.99 -7.48
C LEU A 50 -0.51 -17.39 -6.27
N LEU A 51 -0.85 -17.85 -5.06
CA LEU A 51 -0.25 -17.33 -3.83
C LEU A 51 1.24 -17.65 -3.74
N ARG A 52 1.65 -18.86 -4.13
CA ARG A 52 3.07 -19.25 -4.19
C ARG A 52 3.85 -18.42 -5.19
N GLU A 53 3.28 -18.14 -6.35
CA GLU A 53 3.89 -17.26 -7.34
C GLU A 53 4.04 -15.83 -6.81
N CYS A 54 3.12 -15.37 -5.97
CA CYS A 54 3.25 -14.11 -5.24
C CYS A 54 4.25 -14.19 -4.06
N GLY A 55 4.87 -15.34 -3.81
CA GLY A 55 5.85 -15.54 -2.74
C GLY A 55 5.27 -15.98 -1.39
N TRP A 56 3.99 -16.32 -1.31
CA TRP A 56 3.35 -16.80 -0.09
C TRP A 56 2.82 -18.22 -0.24
N ASP A 57 3.50 -19.16 0.41
CA ASP A 57 3.12 -20.57 0.38
C ASP A 57 2.30 -20.97 1.63
N PRO A 58 0.98 -21.20 1.51
CA PRO A 58 0.16 -21.64 2.63
C PRO A 58 0.55 -23.04 3.11
N SER A 59 1.08 -23.90 2.24
CA SER A 59 1.37 -25.30 2.58
C SER A 59 2.56 -25.49 3.52
N LYS A 60 3.46 -24.50 3.63
CA LYS A 60 4.61 -24.52 4.54
C LYS A 60 4.23 -24.47 6.01
N ASN A 61 3.03 -24.01 6.33
CA ASN A 61 2.58 -23.87 7.70
C ASN A 61 1.09 -24.23 7.80
N ARG A 62 0.77 -25.27 8.58
CA ARG A 62 -0.62 -25.72 8.77
C ARG A 62 -1.54 -24.62 9.30
N GLN A 63 -1.01 -23.69 10.10
CA GLN A 63 -1.75 -22.51 10.56
C GLN A 63 -2.13 -21.61 9.39
N ARG A 64 -1.22 -21.38 8.42
CA ARG A 64 -1.53 -20.60 7.20
C ARG A 64 -2.60 -21.28 6.35
N SER A 65 -2.51 -22.59 6.18
CA SER A 65 -3.55 -23.35 5.46
C SER A 65 -4.92 -23.22 6.13
N ARG A 66 -4.98 -23.32 7.46
CA ARG A 66 -6.25 -23.18 8.21
C ARG A 66 -6.82 -21.77 8.14
N TRP A 67 -5.99 -20.75 8.33
CA TRP A 67 -6.45 -19.36 8.17
C TRP A 67 -6.87 -19.05 6.73
N LEU A 68 -6.19 -19.61 5.73
CA LEU A 68 -6.61 -19.49 4.34
C LEU A 68 -7.94 -20.23 4.10
N ALA A 69 -8.18 -21.35 4.77
CA ALA A 69 -9.49 -22.01 4.73
C ALA A 69 -10.59 -21.13 5.31
N LEU A 70 -10.34 -20.51 6.47
CA LEU A 70 -11.27 -19.55 7.06
C LEU A 70 -11.53 -18.33 6.16
N GLY A 71 -10.47 -17.69 5.65
CA GLY A 71 -10.59 -16.47 4.84
C GLY A 71 -11.23 -16.66 3.46
N ARG A 72 -11.44 -17.91 3.04
CA ARG A 72 -12.19 -18.24 1.80
C ARG A 72 -13.70 -18.36 2.04
N MET A 73 -14.14 -18.37 3.29
CA MET A 73 -15.54 -18.58 3.66
C MET A 73 -16.25 -17.24 3.80
N HIS A 74 -17.34 -17.07 3.06
CA HIS A 74 -18.29 -16.02 3.38
C HIS A 74 -19.08 -16.36 4.64
N SER A 75 -19.65 -15.35 5.32
CA SER A 75 -20.43 -15.56 6.54
C SER A 75 -21.61 -16.51 6.33
N SER A 76 -22.25 -16.47 5.16
CA SER A 76 -23.36 -17.36 4.78
C SER A 76 -22.97 -18.85 4.85
N TYR A 77 -21.83 -19.21 4.26
CA TYR A 77 -21.32 -20.58 4.22
C TYR A 77 -21.07 -21.11 5.63
N ARG A 78 -20.49 -20.26 6.48
CA ARG A 78 -20.22 -20.62 7.87
C ARG A 78 -21.50 -20.90 8.64
N TYR A 79 -22.53 -20.08 8.47
CA TYR A 79 -23.82 -20.29 9.14
C TYR A 79 -24.50 -21.57 8.66
N GLU A 80 -24.45 -21.88 7.37
CA GLU A 80 -25.11 -23.05 6.80
C GLU A 80 -24.39 -24.37 7.10
N CYS A 81 -23.06 -24.41 6.99
CA CYS A 81 -22.30 -25.65 7.16
C CYS A 81 -21.92 -25.94 8.62
N GLY A 82 -22.30 -25.07 9.57
CA GLY A 82 -22.05 -25.28 10.98
C GLY A 82 -20.56 -25.42 11.33
N VAL A 83 -19.67 -24.79 10.54
CA VAL A 83 -18.22 -24.92 10.73
C VAL A 83 -17.86 -24.33 12.10
N SER A 84 -17.49 -25.21 13.03
CA SER A 84 -16.98 -24.80 14.34
C SER A 84 -15.60 -24.19 14.16
N ILE A 85 -15.48 -22.91 14.50
CA ILE A 85 -14.25 -22.12 14.43
C ILE A 85 -13.94 -21.66 15.84
N ASP A 86 -12.69 -21.82 16.26
CA ASP A 86 -12.20 -21.40 17.60
C ASP A 86 -11.94 -19.88 17.67
N ALA A 87 -12.62 -19.08 16.83
CA ALA A 87 -12.50 -17.64 16.70
C ALA A 87 -13.90 -17.01 16.57
N SER A 88 -14.12 -15.80 17.08
CA SER A 88 -15.49 -15.27 17.10
C SER A 88 -16.00 -14.84 15.72
N PRO A 89 -17.32 -14.63 15.59
CA PRO A 89 -17.96 -14.31 14.33
C PRO A 89 -17.39 -13.09 13.59
N ALA A 90 -16.85 -12.10 14.31
CA ALA A 90 -16.38 -10.86 13.71
C ALA A 90 -15.06 -11.00 12.93
N ILE A 91 -14.32 -12.10 13.13
CA ILE A 91 -13.00 -12.30 12.51
C ILE A 91 -13.01 -12.17 10.99
N LEU A 92 -14.07 -12.60 10.30
CA LEU A 92 -14.20 -12.49 8.85
C LEU A 92 -14.30 -11.03 8.40
N GLY A 93 -15.02 -10.19 9.14
CA GLY A 93 -15.09 -8.74 8.87
C GLY A 93 -13.76 -8.04 9.13
N VAL A 94 -13.02 -8.47 10.15
CA VAL A 94 -11.67 -7.96 10.42
C VAL A 94 -10.71 -8.33 9.29
N LEU A 95 -10.73 -9.59 8.84
CA LEU A 95 -9.91 -10.04 7.71
C LEU A 95 -10.23 -9.25 6.43
N GLU A 96 -11.51 -9.02 6.14
CA GLU A 96 -11.95 -8.18 5.01
C GLU A 96 -11.34 -6.78 5.09
N GLU A 97 -11.54 -6.06 6.20
CA GLU A 97 -11.04 -4.70 6.33
C GLU A 97 -9.51 -4.64 6.29
N VAL A 98 -8.80 -5.57 6.95
CA VAL A 98 -7.33 -5.63 6.87
C VAL A 98 -6.86 -5.80 5.42
N GLY A 99 -7.43 -6.75 4.69
CA GLY A 99 -7.02 -6.99 3.30
C GLY A 99 -7.34 -5.82 2.38
N LYS A 100 -8.54 -5.24 2.50
CA LYS A 100 -8.96 -4.05 1.76
C LYS A 100 -8.00 -2.87 1.98
N ARG A 101 -7.60 -2.62 3.24
CA ARG A 101 -6.66 -1.55 3.59
C ARG A 101 -5.28 -1.81 3.02
N TRP A 102 -4.77 -3.04 3.11
CA TRP A 102 -3.47 -3.39 2.55
C TRP A 102 -3.42 -3.27 1.02
N LEU A 103 -4.47 -3.71 0.32
CA LEU A 103 -4.57 -3.53 -1.13
C LEU A 103 -4.58 -2.04 -1.48
N ALA A 104 -5.42 -1.24 -0.82
CA ALA A 104 -5.49 0.20 -1.05
C ALA A 104 -4.16 0.90 -0.78
N LEU A 105 -3.49 0.59 0.33
CA LEU A 105 -2.17 1.16 0.66
C LEU A 105 -1.11 0.78 -0.39
N THR A 106 -1.13 -0.46 -0.86
CA THR A 106 -0.20 -0.95 -1.88
C THR A 106 -0.42 -0.25 -3.22
N VAL A 107 -1.68 -0.03 -3.63
CA VAL A 107 -2.01 0.75 -4.82
C VAL A 107 -1.51 2.19 -4.69
N LEU A 108 -1.69 2.80 -3.51
CA LEU A 108 -1.20 4.16 -3.24
C LEU A 108 0.32 4.25 -3.32
N ASP A 109 1.03 3.31 -2.68
CA ASP A 109 2.50 3.23 -2.72
C ASP A 109 3.00 3.07 -4.16
N ARG A 110 2.36 2.19 -4.95
CA ARG A 110 2.73 1.99 -6.36
C ARG A 110 2.46 3.25 -7.19
N GLN A 111 1.27 3.83 -7.07
CA GLN A 111 0.90 5.07 -7.74
C GLN A 111 1.87 6.20 -7.42
N THR A 112 2.20 6.42 -6.14
CA THR A 112 3.07 7.53 -5.73
C THR A 112 4.53 7.36 -6.18
N ARG A 113 4.99 6.11 -6.35
CA ARG A 113 6.32 5.82 -6.88
C ARG A 113 6.44 6.08 -8.38
N GLU A 114 5.42 5.74 -9.16
CA GLU A 114 5.48 5.77 -10.63
C GLU A 114 4.81 7.02 -11.24
N HIS A 115 3.73 7.50 -10.63
CA HIS A 115 2.84 8.52 -11.16
C HIS A 115 2.48 9.54 -10.09
N ARG A 116 3.36 10.53 -9.93
CA ARG A 116 3.13 11.63 -8.99
C ARG A 116 2.02 12.54 -9.49
N SER A 117 0.95 12.64 -8.71
CA SER A 117 -0.11 13.62 -8.91
C SER A 117 0.39 15.03 -8.60
N SER A 118 -0.21 16.02 -9.25
CA SER A 118 0.12 17.43 -9.06
C SER A 118 -0.55 18.04 -7.82
N THR A 119 -1.70 17.47 -7.41
CA THR A 119 -2.51 17.91 -6.29
C THR A 119 -2.95 16.73 -5.41
N VAL A 120 -3.34 17.02 -4.17
CA VAL A 120 -3.85 16.01 -3.22
C VAL A 120 -5.20 15.48 -3.68
N GLU A 121 -6.04 16.34 -4.24
CA GLU A 121 -7.35 16.00 -4.80
C GLU A 121 -7.22 15.04 -5.98
N GLU A 122 -6.28 15.32 -6.90
CA GLU A 122 -5.97 14.42 -8.02
C GLU A 122 -5.44 13.07 -7.51
N GLN A 123 -4.54 13.08 -6.52
CA GLN A 123 -4.00 11.86 -5.93
C GLN A 123 -5.11 10.99 -5.34
N SER A 124 -5.98 11.59 -4.53
CA SER A 124 -7.10 10.90 -3.88
C SER A 124 -8.10 10.35 -4.91
N SER A 125 -8.42 11.13 -5.95
CA SER A 125 -9.32 10.70 -7.02
C SER A 125 -8.74 9.53 -7.82
N ASN A 126 -7.47 9.63 -8.21
CA ASN A 126 -6.77 8.56 -8.94
C ASN A 126 -6.64 7.29 -8.08
N HIS A 127 -6.34 7.44 -6.80
CA HIS A 127 -6.22 6.32 -5.85
C HIS A 127 -7.53 5.56 -5.69
N ALA A 128 -8.65 6.27 -5.50
CA ALA A 128 -9.98 5.66 -5.44
C ALA A 128 -10.35 4.94 -6.74
N ALA A 129 -10.06 5.56 -7.90
CA ALA A 129 -10.34 4.96 -9.20
C ALA A 129 -9.49 3.71 -9.48
N LEU A 130 -8.21 3.74 -9.15
CA LEU A 130 -7.30 2.59 -9.28
C LEU A 130 -7.68 1.46 -8.34
N THR A 131 -8.07 1.76 -7.10
CA THR A 131 -8.54 0.74 -6.14
C THR A 131 -9.81 0.04 -6.65
N ALA A 132 -10.77 0.80 -7.19
CA ALA A 132 -11.98 0.22 -7.79
C ALA A 132 -11.68 -0.64 -9.03
N LEU A 133 -10.69 -0.25 -9.84
CA LEU A 133 -10.23 -1.04 -10.99
C LEU A 133 -9.49 -2.32 -10.55
N LEU A 134 -8.73 -2.25 -9.47
CA LEU A 134 -8.10 -3.42 -8.86
C LEU A 134 -9.16 -4.41 -8.40
N ASP A 135 -10.18 -3.95 -7.66
CA ASP A 135 -11.29 -4.81 -7.22
C ASP A 135 -11.97 -5.50 -8.42
N GLN A 136 -12.24 -4.76 -9.50
CA GLN A 136 -12.78 -5.32 -10.74
C GLN A 136 -11.86 -6.38 -11.36
N THR A 137 -10.55 -6.12 -11.37
CA THR A 137 -9.56 -7.06 -11.92
C THR A 137 -9.48 -8.35 -11.10
N LEU A 138 -9.44 -8.24 -9.76
CA LEU A 138 -9.39 -9.38 -8.86
C LEU A 138 -10.65 -10.25 -8.98
N LEU A 139 -11.82 -9.64 -9.19
CA LEU A 139 -13.08 -10.36 -9.42
C LEU A 139 -13.08 -11.20 -10.71
N THR A 140 -12.27 -10.83 -11.70
CA THR A 140 -12.16 -11.57 -12.97
C THR A 140 -11.16 -12.72 -12.91
N MET A 141 -10.37 -12.83 -11.84
CA MET A 141 -9.38 -13.89 -11.69
C MET A 141 -10.06 -15.23 -11.32
N PRO A 142 -9.88 -16.29 -12.12
CA PRO A 142 -10.53 -17.57 -11.89
C PRO A 142 -10.08 -18.25 -10.59
N GLU A 143 -8.86 -17.99 -10.13
CA GLU A 143 -8.29 -18.55 -8.90
C GLU A 143 -9.07 -18.13 -7.66
N PHE A 144 -9.50 -16.85 -7.61
CA PHE A 144 -10.33 -16.35 -6.53
C PHE A 144 -11.78 -16.84 -6.64
N ALA A 145 -12.33 -16.88 -7.86
CA ALA A 145 -13.68 -17.37 -8.10
C ALA A 145 -13.85 -18.83 -7.65
N ALA A 146 -12.89 -19.70 -7.97
CA ALA A 146 -12.94 -21.12 -7.60
C ALA A 146 -12.67 -21.39 -6.11
N ALA A 147 -12.01 -20.46 -5.42
CA ALA A 147 -11.61 -20.63 -4.04
C ALA A 147 -12.69 -20.23 -3.02
N ALA A 148 -13.57 -19.30 -3.39
CA ALA A 148 -14.59 -18.78 -2.50
C ALA A 148 -15.63 -19.86 -2.11
N ARG A 149 -16.14 -19.77 -0.88
CA ARG A 149 -17.17 -20.64 -0.34
C ARG A 149 -18.34 -19.79 0.15
N PHE A 150 -19.50 -20.04 -0.44
CA PHE A 150 -20.77 -19.35 -0.15
C PHE A 150 -21.80 -20.36 0.31
N GLY A 151 -22.72 -19.93 1.17
CA GLY A 151 -23.91 -20.73 1.46
C GLY A 151 -24.73 -20.98 0.20
N THR A 152 -25.56 -22.01 0.21
CA THR A 152 -26.42 -22.49 -0.89
C THR A 152 -27.17 -21.34 -1.54
N GLY A 153 -27.82 -20.49 -0.73
CA GLY A 153 -28.55 -19.34 -1.25
C GLY A 153 -27.63 -18.36 -1.97
N GLU A 154 -26.48 -18.02 -1.41
CA GLU A 154 -25.52 -17.12 -2.05
C GLU A 154 -24.75 -17.75 -3.21
N HIS A 155 -24.64 -19.08 -3.28
CA HIS A 155 -24.00 -19.80 -4.36
C HIS A 155 -24.91 -19.83 -5.60
N GLU A 156 -26.21 -20.09 -5.41
CA GLU A 156 -27.23 -19.97 -6.45
C GLU A 156 -27.30 -18.54 -6.99
N HIS A 157 -27.17 -17.55 -6.09
CA HIS A 157 -27.05 -16.17 -6.49
C HIS A 157 -25.71 -15.89 -7.20
N GLY A 158 -24.58 -16.41 -6.72
CA GLY A 158 -23.24 -16.15 -7.26
C GLY A 158 -22.96 -16.76 -8.64
N ALA A 159 -23.75 -17.74 -9.08
CA ALA A 159 -23.69 -18.33 -10.42
C ALA A 159 -24.33 -17.44 -11.50
N ASP A 160 -25.17 -16.48 -11.09
CA ASP A 160 -25.78 -15.51 -12.00
C ASP A 160 -24.82 -14.34 -12.27
N PRO A 161 -24.43 -14.06 -13.53
CA PRO A 161 -23.60 -12.91 -13.88
C PRO A 161 -24.24 -11.55 -13.54
N THR A 162 -25.53 -11.52 -13.19
CA THR A 162 -26.26 -10.31 -12.79
C THR A 162 -26.22 -10.01 -11.29
N ILE A 163 -25.69 -10.92 -10.46
CA ILE A 163 -25.70 -10.81 -8.99
C ILE A 163 -24.41 -10.16 -8.45
N PRO A 164 -24.52 -9.35 -7.37
CA PRO A 164 -23.48 -8.42 -6.95
C PRO A 164 -22.09 -9.02 -6.78
N ALA A 165 -21.11 -8.37 -7.39
CA ALA A 165 -19.68 -8.56 -7.18
C ALA A 165 -19.23 -8.53 -5.71
N ARG A 166 -20.07 -8.01 -4.80
CA ARG A 166 -19.71 -7.63 -3.44
C ARG A 166 -19.33 -8.82 -2.53
N PRO A 167 -20.10 -9.93 -2.41
CA PRO A 167 -19.71 -11.05 -1.54
C PRO A 167 -18.41 -11.73 -2.00
N ARG A 168 -18.19 -11.83 -3.32
CA ARG A 168 -16.93 -12.33 -3.88
C ARG A 168 -15.76 -11.41 -3.53
N LEU A 169 -15.96 -10.10 -3.64
CA LEU A 169 -14.95 -9.13 -3.29
C LEU A 169 -14.60 -9.18 -1.79
N THR A 170 -15.61 -9.34 -0.94
CA THR A 170 -15.42 -9.56 0.50
C THR A 170 -14.50 -10.76 0.77
N VAL A 171 -14.73 -11.91 0.13
CA VAL A 171 -13.86 -13.09 0.29
C VAL A 171 -12.44 -12.84 -0.25
N ILE A 172 -12.30 -12.14 -1.37
CA ILE A 172 -10.97 -11.77 -1.90
C ILE A 172 -10.20 -10.89 -0.89
N HIS A 173 -10.88 -9.88 -0.33
CA HIS A 173 -10.31 -9.03 0.70
C HIS A 173 -9.95 -9.84 1.95
N GLN A 174 -10.77 -10.79 2.38
CA GLN A 174 -10.46 -11.70 3.49
C GLN A 174 -9.20 -12.53 3.24
N ILE A 175 -9.03 -13.11 2.04
CA ILE A 175 -7.82 -13.85 1.65
C ILE A 175 -6.59 -12.95 1.74
N CYS A 176 -6.68 -11.71 1.22
CA CYS A 176 -5.59 -10.74 1.30
C CYS A 176 -5.30 -10.34 2.75
N GLY A 177 -6.33 -10.25 3.61
CA GLY A 177 -6.19 -10.01 5.04
C GLY A 177 -5.44 -11.14 5.74
N VAL A 178 -5.77 -12.39 5.43
CA VAL A 178 -5.04 -13.58 5.94
C VAL A 178 -3.57 -13.52 5.54
N MET A 179 -3.27 -13.20 4.28
CA MET A 179 -1.89 -13.06 3.81
C MET A 179 -1.17 -11.98 4.61
N ALA A 180 -1.77 -10.80 4.74
CA ALA A 180 -1.16 -9.68 5.46
C ALA A 180 -0.87 -10.01 6.93
N LEU A 181 -1.82 -10.62 7.65
CA LEU A 181 -1.66 -11.00 9.05
C LEU A 181 -0.60 -12.09 9.28
N LEU A 182 -0.36 -12.97 8.29
CA LEU A 182 0.57 -14.09 8.40
C LEU A 182 1.91 -13.86 7.69
N ASN A 183 2.40 -12.62 7.76
CA ASN A 183 3.68 -12.17 7.20
C ASN A 183 3.77 -12.32 5.68
N GLY A 184 2.65 -12.19 4.97
CA GLY A 184 2.52 -12.26 3.52
C GLY A 184 2.32 -10.91 2.84
N VAL A 185 2.66 -9.80 3.51
CA VAL A 185 2.51 -8.43 2.95
C VAL A 185 3.22 -8.29 1.59
N GLY A 186 4.42 -8.86 1.44
CA GLY A 186 5.13 -8.86 0.16
C GLY A 186 4.37 -9.56 -0.97
N ALA A 187 3.55 -10.57 -0.64
CA ALA A 187 2.72 -11.26 -1.62
C ALA A 187 1.45 -10.48 -1.99
N VAL A 188 0.88 -9.73 -1.05
CA VAL A 188 -0.19 -8.76 -1.37
C VAL A 188 0.38 -7.67 -2.30
N GLN A 189 1.60 -7.22 -2.03
CA GLN A 189 2.30 -6.26 -2.89
C GLN A 189 2.53 -6.80 -4.30
N GLU A 190 2.98 -8.05 -4.40
CA GLU A 190 3.21 -8.71 -5.68
C GLU A 190 1.90 -8.92 -6.47
N LEU A 191 0.81 -9.28 -5.81
CA LEU A 191 -0.51 -9.38 -6.44
C LEU A 191 -0.94 -8.04 -7.07
N VAL A 192 -0.77 -6.94 -6.35
CA VAL A 192 -1.05 -5.60 -6.90
C VAL A 192 -0.10 -5.26 -8.04
N ASN A 193 1.20 -5.54 -7.90
CA ASN A 193 2.20 -5.26 -8.96
C ASN A 193 1.84 -5.96 -10.28
N ARG A 194 1.32 -7.19 -10.23
CA ARG A 194 0.85 -7.93 -11.41
C ARG A 194 -0.38 -7.28 -12.06
N CYS A 195 -1.31 -6.79 -11.25
CA CYS A 195 -2.52 -6.13 -11.73
C CYS A 195 -2.28 -4.69 -12.20
N PHE A 196 -1.26 -4.02 -11.65
CA PHE A 196 -1.04 -2.58 -11.78
C PHE A 196 -0.94 -2.09 -13.24
N PRO A 197 -0.19 -2.75 -14.15
CA PRO A 197 -0.10 -2.32 -15.55
C PRO A 197 -1.47 -2.29 -16.26
N THR A 198 -2.31 -3.30 -15.98
CA THR A 198 -3.65 -3.43 -16.56
C THR A 198 -4.57 -2.33 -16.04
N ILE A 199 -4.65 -2.17 -14.71
CA ILE A 199 -5.53 -1.14 -14.10
C ILE A 199 -5.04 0.28 -14.44
N TRP A 200 -3.74 0.50 -14.57
CA TRP A 200 -3.19 1.79 -14.97
C TRP A 200 -3.57 2.14 -16.41
N THR A 201 -3.47 1.16 -17.32
CA THR A 201 -3.88 1.34 -18.73
C THR A 201 -5.36 1.67 -18.82
N GLN A 202 -6.21 0.96 -18.10
CA GLN A 202 -7.66 1.22 -18.03
C GLN A 202 -7.95 2.60 -17.41
N HIS A 203 -7.24 2.97 -16.35
CA HIS A 203 -7.36 4.28 -15.71
C HIS A 203 -7.00 5.42 -16.68
N ALA A 204 -5.89 5.28 -17.41
CA ALA A 204 -5.45 6.26 -18.40
C ALA A 204 -6.50 6.43 -19.52
N GLN A 205 -7.06 5.32 -20.02
CA GLN A 205 -8.13 5.35 -21.02
C GLN A 205 -9.37 6.09 -20.50
N ARG A 206 -9.85 5.74 -19.29
CA ARG A 206 -11.00 6.41 -18.64
C ARG A 206 -10.74 7.89 -18.35
N SER A 207 -9.51 8.24 -18.00
CA SER A 207 -9.11 9.63 -17.74
C SER A 207 -9.09 10.47 -19.02
N THR A 208 -8.61 9.93 -20.14
CA THR A 208 -8.66 10.66 -21.43
C THR A 208 -10.08 10.93 -21.93
N ALA A 209 -11.04 10.05 -21.61
CA ALA A 209 -12.46 10.29 -21.88
C ALA A 209 -13.07 11.37 -20.97
N ARG A 210 -12.43 11.66 -19.83
CA ARG A 210 -12.90 12.60 -18.80
C ARG A 210 -12.22 13.98 -18.88
N THR A 211 -11.14 14.13 -19.65
CA THR A 211 -10.49 15.41 -19.92
C THR A 211 -11.50 16.40 -20.48
N ASP A 212 -11.67 17.58 -19.87
CA ASP A 212 -12.53 18.65 -20.41
C ASP A 212 -11.88 19.31 -21.63
N TRP A 213 -11.98 18.64 -22.79
CA TRP A 213 -11.43 19.08 -24.06
C TRP A 213 -11.91 20.46 -24.48
N ARG A 214 -13.11 20.88 -24.07
CA ARG A 214 -13.60 22.24 -24.34
C ARG A 214 -12.79 23.28 -23.57
N THR A 215 -12.54 23.07 -22.28
CA THR A 215 -11.71 23.98 -21.47
C THR A 215 -10.27 24.02 -21.99
N VAL A 216 -9.74 22.86 -22.40
CA VAL A 216 -8.42 22.79 -23.04
C VAL A 216 -8.41 23.59 -24.35
N LEU A 217 -9.42 23.45 -25.20
CA LEU A 217 -9.53 24.19 -26.47
C LEU A 217 -9.49 25.70 -26.24
N ILE A 218 -10.28 26.19 -25.28
CA ILE A 218 -10.32 27.61 -24.93
C ILE A 218 -8.93 28.11 -24.49
N SER A 219 -8.17 27.29 -23.76
CA SER A 219 -6.83 27.69 -23.30
C SER A 219 -5.78 27.74 -24.43
N ILE A 220 -5.84 26.82 -25.40
CA ILE A 220 -4.80 26.66 -26.44
C ILE A 220 -5.14 27.45 -27.71
N ALA A 221 -6.42 27.56 -28.02
CA ALA A 221 -6.93 28.21 -29.21
C ALA A 221 -8.18 29.06 -28.87
N PRO A 222 -8.03 30.14 -28.07
CA PRO A 222 -9.17 30.95 -27.59
C PRO A 222 -9.98 31.63 -28.71
N GLN A 223 -9.45 31.66 -29.93
CA GLN A 223 -10.07 32.31 -31.09
C GLN A 223 -10.95 31.36 -31.92
N THR A 224 -11.14 30.12 -31.49
CA THR A 224 -12.03 29.18 -32.16
C THR A 224 -13.50 29.50 -31.89
N VAL A 225 -14.31 29.45 -32.94
CA VAL A 225 -15.76 29.56 -32.89
C VAL A 225 -16.37 28.16 -32.87
N LEU A 226 -17.45 27.98 -32.12
CA LEU A 226 -18.12 26.69 -31.97
C LEU A 226 -19.58 26.83 -32.42
N GLU A 227 -19.88 26.21 -33.55
CA GLU A 227 -21.20 26.23 -34.18
C GLU A 227 -21.93 24.93 -33.89
N TYR A 228 -23.27 25.00 -33.82
CA TYR A 228 -24.10 23.85 -33.47
C TYR A 228 -25.20 23.65 -34.49
N ALA A 229 -25.34 22.42 -34.96
CA ALA A 229 -26.49 21.92 -35.69
C ALA A 229 -27.17 20.81 -34.89
N THR A 230 -28.44 20.54 -35.18
CA THR A 230 -29.18 19.44 -34.55
C THR A 230 -30.00 18.75 -35.62
N GLU A 231 -29.89 17.43 -35.67
CA GLU A 231 -30.52 16.58 -36.66
C GLU A 231 -31.17 15.38 -35.99
N GLY A 232 -32.14 14.75 -36.66
CA GLY A 232 -32.82 13.54 -36.21
C GLY A 232 -34.16 13.76 -35.49
N PRO A 233 -34.95 12.69 -35.31
CA PRO A 233 -36.27 12.74 -34.71
C PRO A 233 -36.19 13.00 -33.20
N ASP A 234 -37.28 13.48 -32.60
CA ASP A 234 -37.31 13.94 -31.20
C ASP A 234 -36.80 12.92 -30.16
N HIS A 235 -36.98 11.63 -30.43
CA HIS A 235 -36.56 10.51 -29.59
C HIS A 235 -35.13 10.02 -29.86
N ALA A 236 -34.45 10.56 -30.87
CA ALA A 236 -33.07 10.22 -31.23
C ALA A 236 -32.29 11.45 -31.75
N ARG A 237 -32.48 12.61 -31.10
CA ARG A 237 -31.81 13.86 -31.49
C ARG A 237 -30.30 13.72 -31.41
N GLN A 238 -29.63 14.03 -32.52
CA GLN A 238 -28.19 14.14 -32.60
C GLN A 238 -27.82 15.62 -32.68
N HIS A 239 -26.90 16.04 -31.81
CA HIS A 239 -26.30 17.34 -31.86
C HIS A 239 -24.94 17.24 -32.53
N ILE A 240 -24.71 18.11 -33.49
CA ILE A 240 -23.46 18.22 -34.23
C ILE A 240 -22.83 19.53 -33.81
N ALA A 241 -21.58 19.50 -33.34
CA ALA A 241 -20.80 20.69 -33.04
C ALA A 241 -19.60 20.77 -33.98
N THR A 242 -19.34 21.96 -34.51
CA THR A 242 -18.20 22.23 -35.39
C THR A 242 -17.33 23.32 -34.75
N VAL A 243 -16.07 23.00 -34.53
CA VAL A 243 -15.04 23.96 -34.08
C VAL A 243 -14.36 24.51 -35.32
N THR A 244 -14.28 25.84 -35.45
CA THR A 244 -13.59 26.50 -36.56
C THR A 244 -12.64 27.59 -36.04
N ASP A 245 -11.41 27.62 -36.52
CA ASP A 245 -10.44 28.68 -36.21
C ASP A 245 -10.38 29.73 -37.32
N ARG A 246 -9.82 30.91 -37.04
CA ARG A 246 -9.62 32.03 -38.00
C ARG A 246 -8.83 31.64 -39.25
N ARG A 247 -8.09 30.54 -39.19
CA ARG A 247 -7.33 29.97 -40.32
C ARG A 247 -8.16 29.06 -41.23
N GLY A 248 -9.48 28.95 -41.00
CA GLY A 248 -10.37 28.08 -41.76
C GLY A 248 -10.22 26.59 -41.42
N ARG A 249 -9.44 26.23 -40.40
CA ARG A 249 -9.34 24.85 -39.91
C ARG A 249 -10.61 24.52 -39.15
N SER A 250 -11.17 23.33 -39.35
CA SER A 250 -12.36 22.90 -38.64
C SER A 250 -12.34 21.42 -38.27
N ALA A 251 -13.10 21.07 -37.24
CA ALA A 251 -13.37 19.69 -36.87
C ALA A 251 -14.76 19.57 -36.26
N THR A 252 -15.39 18.42 -36.47
CA THR A 252 -16.79 18.18 -36.10
C THR A 252 -16.89 17.02 -35.12
N GLY A 253 -17.88 17.08 -34.23
CA GLY A 253 -18.23 16.00 -33.30
C GLY A 253 -19.75 15.88 -33.13
N THR A 254 -20.24 14.64 -33.08
CA THR A 254 -21.68 14.33 -33.03
C THR A 254 -22.00 13.54 -31.78
N ALA A 255 -23.04 13.92 -31.03
CA ALA A 255 -23.50 13.19 -29.84
C ALA A 255 -24.97 13.48 -29.50
N GLY A 256 -25.56 12.67 -28.61
CA GLY A 256 -26.93 12.87 -28.11
C GLY A 256 -27.15 14.10 -27.23
N SER A 257 -26.13 14.90 -26.95
CA SER A 257 -26.28 16.20 -26.25
C SER A 257 -25.34 17.26 -26.83
N LYS A 258 -25.76 18.53 -26.80
CA LYS A 258 -24.91 19.67 -27.23
C LYS A 258 -23.56 19.72 -26.50
N LYS A 259 -23.54 19.37 -25.21
CA LYS A 259 -22.32 19.35 -24.38
C LYS A 259 -21.36 18.26 -24.86
N ALA A 260 -21.86 17.04 -25.06
CA ALA A 260 -21.04 15.93 -25.55
C ALA A 260 -20.56 16.16 -27.00
N ALA A 261 -21.38 16.76 -27.86
CA ALA A 261 -21.00 17.10 -29.23
C ALA A 261 -19.85 18.12 -29.24
N ALA A 262 -19.97 19.20 -28.45
CA ALA A 262 -18.91 20.20 -28.32
C ALA A 262 -17.61 19.61 -27.76
N GLN A 263 -17.72 18.67 -26.83
CA GLN A 263 -16.59 17.97 -26.25
C GLN A 263 -15.83 17.16 -27.31
N LEU A 264 -16.55 16.34 -28.09
CA LEU A 264 -15.98 15.52 -29.16
C LEU A 264 -15.37 16.39 -30.27
N ALA A 265 -16.06 17.46 -30.66
CA ALA A 265 -15.56 18.39 -31.67
C ALA A 265 -14.25 19.07 -31.20
N SER A 266 -14.18 19.47 -29.92
CA SER A 266 -12.99 20.06 -29.31
C SER A 266 -11.84 19.07 -29.24
N GLU A 267 -12.10 17.83 -28.82
CA GLU A 267 -11.10 16.75 -28.80
C GLU A 267 -10.55 16.48 -30.20
N HIS A 268 -11.44 16.33 -31.18
CA HIS A 268 -11.09 16.06 -32.56
C HIS A 268 -10.22 17.18 -33.14
N PHE A 269 -10.61 18.44 -32.91
CA PHE A 269 -9.87 19.61 -33.34
C PHE A 269 -8.44 19.65 -32.75
N ILE A 270 -8.32 19.42 -31.44
CA ILE A 270 -7.03 19.44 -30.74
C ILE A 270 -6.14 18.30 -31.23
N ARG A 271 -6.67 17.09 -31.40
CA ARG A 271 -5.91 15.94 -31.89
C ARG A 271 -5.40 16.14 -33.32
N LEU A 272 -6.22 16.71 -34.20
CA LEU A 272 -5.84 17.01 -35.58
C LEU A 272 -4.76 18.10 -35.68
N TYR A 273 -4.96 19.22 -34.98
CA TYR A 273 -4.21 20.44 -35.25
C TYR A 273 -3.21 20.83 -34.16
N TYR A 274 -3.28 20.20 -32.99
CA TYR A 274 -2.39 20.42 -31.86
C TYR A 274 -1.91 19.10 -31.23
N PRO A 275 -1.36 18.15 -32.01
CA PRO A 275 -0.91 16.86 -31.47
C PRO A 275 0.15 17.04 -30.37
N ALA A 276 1.04 18.02 -30.51
CA ALA A 276 2.04 18.34 -29.48
C ALA A 276 1.44 18.87 -28.15
N ALA A 277 0.19 19.36 -28.16
CA ALA A 277 -0.53 19.67 -26.93
C ALA A 277 -1.13 18.42 -26.29
N VAL A 278 -1.65 17.49 -27.10
CA VAL A 278 -2.11 16.17 -26.64
C VAL A 278 -0.95 15.39 -26.01
N ASP A 279 0.21 15.40 -26.67
CA ASP A 279 1.41 14.75 -26.15
C ASP A 279 1.89 15.43 -24.86
N ARG A 280 1.81 16.76 -24.76
CA ARG A 280 2.10 17.47 -23.50
C ARG A 280 1.11 17.13 -22.41
N MET A 281 -0.19 17.00 -22.70
CA MET A 281 -1.20 16.61 -21.71
C MET A 281 -1.00 15.18 -21.21
N ARG A 282 -0.68 14.25 -22.12
CA ARG A 282 -0.26 12.88 -21.79
C ARG A 282 1.04 12.85 -21.00
N SER A 283 1.98 13.73 -21.35
CA SER A 283 3.27 13.86 -20.67
C SER A 283 3.16 14.60 -19.34
N THR A 284 2.14 15.44 -19.11
CA THR A 284 1.93 16.11 -17.83
C THR A 284 1.43 15.15 -16.75
N THR A 285 0.69 14.11 -17.14
CA THR A 285 0.42 12.94 -16.28
C THR A 285 1.70 12.17 -15.93
N SER A 286 2.76 12.38 -16.72
CA SER A 286 4.11 11.82 -16.57
C SER A 286 5.13 12.91 -16.20
N THR A 287 4.71 14.04 -15.60
CA THR A 287 5.69 15.05 -15.22
C THR A 287 6.50 14.49 -14.06
N SER A 288 7.78 14.21 -14.34
CA SER A 288 8.85 14.14 -13.36
C SER A 288 8.84 15.45 -12.56
N ALA A 289 7.99 15.51 -11.54
CA ALA A 289 7.94 16.60 -10.60
C ALA A 289 9.33 16.73 -9.99
N ARG A 290 9.88 17.95 -10.09
CA ARG A 290 11.09 18.35 -9.36
C ARG A 290 10.98 17.79 -7.95
N PRO A 291 12.02 17.12 -7.42
CA PRO A 291 11.93 16.54 -6.08
C PRO A 291 11.43 17.64 -5.14
N PRO A 292 10.46 17.33 -4.25
CA PRO A 292 9.90 18.33 -3.35
C PRO A 292 11.07 19.02 -2.66
N LEU A 293 11.01 20.36 -2.58
CA LEU A 293 11.96 21.05 -1.74
C LEU A 293 11.89 20.41 -0.35
N PRO A 294 13.04 20.14 0.29
CA PRO A 294 13.03 19.62 1.65
C PRO A 294 12.14 20.54 2.49
N LEU A 295 11.20 19.94 3.23
CA LEU A 295 10.33 20.68 4.11
C LEU A 295 11.18 21.52 5.05
N PRO A 296 10.91 22.83 5.18
CA PRO A 296 11.62 23.70 6.09
C PRO A 296 11.62 23.08 7.50
N ARG A 297 12.78 23.07 8.16
CA ARG A 297 12.89 22.58 9.55
C ARG A 297 12.09 23.42 10.55
N GLU A 298 11.69 24.62 10.13
CA GLU A 298 10.88 25.56 10.88
C GLU A 298 9.43 25.09 11.06
N LEU A 299 8.97 24.08 10.32
CA LEU A 299 7.64 23.47 10.49
C LEU A 299 7.63 22.49 11.68
N THR A 300 7.79 23.02 12.89
CA THR A 300 7.86 22.22 14.13
C THR A 300 6.67 21.31 14.35
N SER A 301 5.46 21.68 13.89
CA SER A 301 4.27 20.83 13.99
C SER A 301 4.34 19.60 13.07
N HIS A 302 4.92 19.73 11.88
CA HIS A 302 5.08 18.63 10.94
C HIS A 302 6.10 17.60 11.44
N TRP A 303 7.23 18.09 11.96
CA TRP A 303 8.27 17.21 12.51
C TRP A 303 7.81 16.50 13.78
N ARG A 304 7.04 17.17 14.65
CA ARG A 304 6.36 16.50 15.77
C ARG A 304 5.42 15.40 15.29
N ALA A 305 4.56 15.65 14.32
CA ALA A 305 3.67 14.62 13.78
C ALA A 305 4.41 13.43 13.15
N ILE A 306 5.57 13.67 12.54
CA ILE A 306 6.46 12.59 12.04
C ILE A 306 7.07 11.80 13.20
N ASP A 307 7.54 12.48 14.24
CA ASP A 307 8.13 11.85 15.42
C ASP A 307 7.08 11.06 16.22
N ASP A 308 5.86 11.59 16.31
CA ASP A 308 4.70 10.93 16.92
C ASP A 308 4.33 9.66 16.12
N ALA A 309 4.24 9.75 14.79
CA ALA A 309 4.01 8.57 13.95
C ALA A 309 5.15 7.55 14.05
N ARG A 310 6.40 8.01 14.12
CA ARG A 310 7.57 7.13 14.32
C ARG A 310 7.52 6.43 15.66
N LEU A 311 7.11 7.12 16.71
CA LEU A 311 6.90 6.56 18.04
C LEU A 311 5.78 5.51 18.00
N GLU A 312 4.64 5.88 17.42
CA GLU A 312 3.44 5.04 17.28
C GLU A 312 3.69 3.74 16.47
N PHE A 313 4.57 3.81 15.46
CA PHE A 313 4.95 2.66 14.63
C PHE A 313 6.26 1.97 15.08
N GLY A 314 6.85 2.37 16.21
CA GLY A 314 8.10 1.77 16.72
C GLY A 314 9.34 2.02 15.84
N LEU A 315 9.27 2.98 14.93
CA LEU A 315 10.33 3.37 13.99
C LEU A 315 11.19 4.48 14.58
N SER A 316 11.85 4.23 15.72
CA SER A 316 12.69 5.26 16.32
C SER A 316 14.12 5.29 15.75
N ASP A 317 14.63 6.51 15.52
CA ASP A 317 16.07 6.81 15.48
C ASP A 317 16.77 6.41 16.82
N GLY A 318 15.97 6.05 17.84
CA GLY A 318 16.37 5.56 19.15
C GLY A 318 16.61 4.06 19.24
N ALA A 319 16.34 3.22 18.21
CA ALA A 319 16.60 1.78 18.32
C ALA A 319 18.08 1.49 18.61
N ALA A 320 19.00 2.11 17.86
CA ALA A 320 20.43 2.02 18.12
C ALA A 320 20.82 2.63 19.48
N GLY A 321 20.17 3.73 19.88
CA GLY A 321 20.37 4.36 21.19
C GLY A 321 19.93 3.47 22.35
N ALA A 322 18.78 2.81 22.23
CA ALA A 322 18.22 1.89 23.21
C ALA A 322 19.09 0.65 23.37
N TRP A 323 19.59 0.07 22.26
CA TRP A 323 20.54 -1.05 22.32
C TRP A 323 21.87 -0.66 22.99
N ARG A 324 22.42 0.53 22.71
CA ARG A 324 23.62 1.04 23.41
C ARG A 324 23.36 1.33 24.89
N LEU A 325 22.19 1.88 25.22
CA LEU A 325 21.80 2.14 26.61
C LEU A 325 21.65 0.82 27.38
N MET A 326 21.04 -0.20 26.78
CA MET A 326 20.93 -1.53 27.37
C MET A 326 22.30 -2.17 27.56
N ALA A 327 23.19 -2.11 26.56
CA ALA A 327 24.56 -2.58 26.69
C ALA A 327 25.32 -1.86 27.82
N THR A 328 25.11 -0.55 27.97
CA THR A 328 25.71 0.25 29.04
C THR A 328 25.18 -0.17 30.40
N LYS A 329 23.87 -0.37 30.55
CA LYS A 329 23.25 -0.85 31.81
C LYS A 329 23.74 -2.24 32.20
N LEU A 330 23.87 -3.16 31.24
CA LEU A 330 24.42 -4.50 31.48
C LEU A 330 25.87 -4.45 31.96
N ARG A 331 26.70 -3.57 31.38
CA ARG A 331 28.08 -3.34 31.84
C ARG A 331 28.15 -2.64 33.20
N MET A 332 27.23 -1.72 33.49
CA MET A 332 27.18 -1.10 34.82
C MET A 332 26.76 -2.11 35.90
N ALA A 333 25.88 -3.06 35.57
CA ALA A 333 25.54 -4.17 36.46
C ALA A 333 26.75 -5.07 36.75
N THR A 334 27.65 -5.31 35.76
CA THR A 334 28.90 -6.05 35.99
C THR A 334 29.95 -5.27 36.78
N ILE A 335 29.90 -3.93 36.77
CA ILE A 335 30.74 -3.08 37.63
C ILE A 335 30.28 -3.09 39.09
N ALA A 336 29.00 -3.37 39.38
CA ALA A 336 28.48 -3.49 40.75
C ALA A 336 28.71 -4.88 41.38
N LEU A 337 28.97 -5.90 40.56
CA LEU A 337 29.26 -7.27 40.98
C LEU A 337 30.58 -7.53 41.77
N PRO A 338 31.63 -6.68 41.76
CA PRO A 338 32.84 -6.88 42.56
C PRO A 338 32.59 -6.92 44.07
N GLY A 339 31.62 -6.16 44.58
CA GLY A 339 31.23 -6.22 46.00
C GLY A 339 30.73 -7.61 46.40
N ALA A 340 29.94 -8.25 45.53
CA ALA A 340 29.46 -9.61 45.76
C ALA A 340 30.60 -10.62 45.79
N ARG A 341 31.60 -10.48 44.92
CA ARG A 341 32.78 -11.37 44.90
C ARG A 341 33.58 -11.29 46.20
N GLN A 342 33.85 -10.07 46.68
CA GLN A 342 34.55 -9.86 47.95
C GLN A 342 33.78 -10.45 49.14
N HIS A 343 32.45 -10.36 49.15
CA HIS A 343 31.61 -10.98 50.17
C HIS A 343 31.64 -12.52 50.10
N ILE A 344 31.65 -13.10 48.91
CA ILE A 344 31.78 -14.55 48.72
C ILE A 344 33.15 -15.04 49.21
N GLU A 345 34.24 -14.37 48.80
CA GLU A 345 35.61 -14.71 49.22
C GLU A 345 35.79 -14.61 50.74
N ALA A 346 35.13 -13.65 51.39
CA ALA A 346 35.21 -13.44 52.84
C ALA A 346 34.52 -14.54 53.68
N GLN A 347 33.61 -15.33 53.10
CA GLN A 347 32.86 -16.35 53.84
C GLN A 347 33.68 -17.61 54.17
N GLN A 348 34.81 -17.85 53.47
CA GLN A 348 35.72 -18.99 53.69
C GLN A 348 35.03 -20.36 53.86
N SER A 349 33.88 -20.55 53.19
CA SER A 349 33.12 -21.80 53.17
C SER A 349 33.71 -22.79 52.15
N PRO A 350 33.58 -24.12 52.33
CA PRO A 350 33.92 -25.08 51.27
C PRO A 350 33.16 -24.84 49.95
N GLU A 351 32.02 -24.16 49.98
CA GLU A 351 31.23 -23.81 48.79
C GLU A 351 31.73 -22.55 48.05
N THR A 352 32.71 -21.83 48.62
CA THR A 352 33.21 -20.55 48.09
C THR A 352 33.69 -20.67 46.65
N THR A 353 34.41 -21.75 46.32
CA THR A 353 34.91 -21.98 44.95
C THR A 353 33.78 -22.10 43.93
N GLN A 354 32.74 -22.86 44.26
CA GLN A 354 31.58 -23.04 43.37
C GLN A 354 30.79 -21.74 43.21
N ALA A 355 30.64 -20.95 44.29
CA ALA A 355 29.97 -19.66 44.24
C ALA A 355 30.75 -18.63 43.39
N LEU A 356 32.09 -18.67 43.43
CA LEU A 356 32.94 -17.81 42.58
C LEU A 356 32.84 -18.20 41.10
N GLU A 357 32.82 -19.50 40.79
CA GLU A 357 32.62 -19.98 39.41
C GLU A 357 31.25 -19.55 38.85
N GLN A 358 30.18 -19.65 39.66
CA GLN A 358 28.85 -19.19 39.27
C GLN A 358 28.81 -17.67 39.07
N HIS A 359 29.48 -16.91 39.94
CA HIS A 359 29.61 -15.46 39.81
C HIS A 359 30.30 -15.06 38.49
N ASP A 360 31.42 -15.70 38.18
CA ASP A 360 32.17 -15.43 36.94
C ASP A 360 31.38 -15.85 35.70
N LEU A 361 30.63 -16.94 35.76
CA LEU A 361 29.76 -17.38 34.66
C LEU A 361 28.63 -16.38 34.39
N VAL A 362 27.96 -15.89 35.43
CA VAL A 362 26.91 -14.87 35.31
C VAL A 362 27.50 -13.58 34.76
N LYS A 363 28.63 -13.11 35.30
CA LYS A 363 29.33 -11.93 34.78
C LYS A 363 29.65 -12.06 33.29
N GLY A 364 30.17 -13.22 32.86
CA GLY A 364 30.46 -13.51 31.46
C GLY A 364 29.20 -13.47 30.56
N GLN A 365 28.05 -13.95 31.04
CA GLN A 365 26.78 -13.87 30.32
C GLN A 365 26.30 -12.42 30.14
N PHE A 366 26.43 -11.58 31.17
CA PHE A 366 26.09 -10.15 31.09
C PHE A 366 26.99 -9.40 30.10
N GLU A 367 28.31 -9.69 30.11
CA GLU A 367 29.25 -9.10 29.15
C GLU A 367 28.99 -9.56 27.72
N GLY A 368 28.68 -10.85 27.53
CA GLY A 368 28.31 -11.41 26.23
C GLY A 368 27.04 -10.77 25.66
N LEU A 369 25.99 -10.63 26.48
CA LEU A 369 24.74 -9.97 26.08
C LEU A 369 24.96 -8.48 25.75
N ALA A 370 25.77 -7.78 26.55
CA ALA A 370 26.16 -6.40 26.25
C ALA A 370 26.92 -6.29 24.91
N GLY A 371 27.72 -7.30 24.57
CA GLY A 371 28.38 -7.43 23.26
C GLY A 371 27.37 -7.51 22.11
N VAL A 372 26.37 -8.41 22.22
CA VAL A 372 25.31 -8.57 21.22
C VAL A 372 24.49 -7.28 21.04
N CYS A 373 24.12 -6.61 22.13
CA CYS A 373 23.41 -5.33 22.06
C CYS A 373 24.21 -4.26 21.30
N ASN A 374 25.54 -4.20 21.48
CA ASN A 374 26.38 -3.26 20.71
C ASN A 374 26.48 -3.62 19.22
N GLN A 375 26.51 -4.91 18.89
CA GLN A 375 26.49 -5.36 17.49
C GLN A 375 25.17 -5.00 16.81
N LEU A 376 24.04 -5.18 17.50
CA LEU A 376 22.73 -4.77 17.01
C LEU A 376 22.66 -3.25 16.80
N ALA A 377 23.15 -2.45 17.75
CA ALA A 377 23.24 -1.01 17.59
C ALA A 377 24.05 -0.62 16.34
N THR A 378 25.24 -1.20 16.18
CA THR A 378 26.12 -0.98 15.01
C THR A 378 25.44 -1.36 13.70
N SER A 379 24.66 -2.45 13.68
CA SER A 379 23.89 -2.87 12.51
C SER A 379 22.78 -1.87 12.16
N CYS A 380 22.09 -1.31 13.16
CA CYS A 380 21.10 -0.27 12.96
C CYS A 380 21.72 1.01 12.38
N ASP A 381 22.88 1.45 12.91
CA ASP A 381 23.60 2.61 12.36
C ASP A 381 24.04 2.37 10.91
N SER A 382 24.62 1.20 10.63
CA SER A 382 25.10 0.83 9.29
C SER A 382 23.95 0.82 8.27
N TYR A 383 22.76 0.36 8.69
CA TYR A 383 21.57 0.41 7.86
C TYR A 383 21.12 1.86 7.60
N ALA A 384 21.09 2.69 8.64
CA ALA A 384 20.76 4.11 8.51
C ALA A 384 21.72 4.83 7.54
N ASP A 385 23.03 4.60 7.68
CA ASP A 385 24.07 5.16 6.79
C ASP A 385 23.92 4.67 5.35
N ALA A 386 23.55 3.40 5.13
CA ALA A 386 23.32 2.84 3.80
C ALA A 386 22.12 3.50 3.10
N VAL A 387 21.03 3.74 3.85
CA VAL A 387 19.85 4.48 3.36
C VAL A 387 20.25 5.92 3.01
N ASP A 388 20.99 6.58 3.89
CA ASP A 388 21.44 7.96 3.70
C ASP A 388 22.38 8.11 2.50
N ASN A 389 23.31 7.16 2.33
CA ASN A 389 24.21 7.12 1.17
C ASN A 389 23.43 6.90 -0.12
N THR A 390 22.43 6.00 -0.13
CA THR A 390 21.55 5.79 -1.28
C THR A 390 20.79 7.07 -1.64
N CYS A 391 20.29 7.79 -0.64
CA CYS A 391 19.68 9.10 -0.82
C CYS A 391 20.67 10.14 -1.39
N ARG A 392 21.93 10.17 -0.93
CA ARG A 392 22.98 11.06 -1.45
C ARG A 392 23.38 10.75 -2.89
N VAL A 393 23.56 9.48 -3.23
CA VAL A 393 23.83 9.02 -4.61
C VAL A 393 22.71 9.43 -5.54
N ARG A 394 21.45 9.23 -5.12
CA ARG A 394 20.27 9.70 -5.87
C ARG A 394 20.29 11.22 -6.05
N ARG A 395 20.61 12.00 -5.02
CA ARG A 395 20.77 13.47 -5.12
C ARG A 395 21.88 13.86 -6.10
N ARG A 396 23.02 13.16 -6.11
CA ARG A 396 24.14 13.43 -7.04
C ARG A 396 23.74 13.12 -8.48
N LEU A 397 23.13 11.96 -8.74
CA LEU A 397 22.62 11.59 -10.07
C LEU A 397 21.59 12.59 -10.60
N CYS A 398 20.71 13.11 -9.74
CA CYS A 398 19.78 14.17 -10.11
C CYS A 398 20.51 15.49 -10.44
N ARG A 399 21.62 15.83 -9.77
CA ARG A 399 22.40 17.04 -10.05
C ARG A 399 23.21 16.94 -11.34
N THR A 400 23.92 15.83 -11.59
CA THR A 400 24.68 15.65 -12.85
C THR A 400 23.77 15.65 -14.07
N ARG A 401 22.56 15.07 -13.97
CA ARG A 401 21.58 15.09 -15.06
C ARG A 401 20.99 16.48 -15.34
N ALA A 402 21.02 17.41 -14.37
CA ALA A 402 20.60 18.79 -14.56
C ALA A 402 21.69 19.68 -15.20
N VAL A 403 22.97 19.30 -15.08
CA VAL A 403 24.10 20.04 -15.68
C VAL A 403 24.34 19.63 -17.14
N VAL A 404 23.99 18.40 -17.53
CA VAL A 404 23.98 17.97 -18.94
C VAL A 404 22.70 18.46 -19.63
N ARG A 405 22.55 19.79 -19.72
CA ARG A 405 21.60 20.42 -20.63
C ARG A 405 22.34 20.66 -21.94
N PRO A 406 21.86 20.19 -23.10
CA PRO A 406 22.61 20.28 -24.33
C PRO A 406 22.83 21.75 -24.72
N ILE A 407 24.10 22.17 -24.71
CA ILE A 407 24.56 23.40 -25.36
C ILE A 407 24.42 23.15 -26.86
N GLY A 408 23.25 23.47 -27.43
CA GLY A 408 22.97 23.07 -28.80
C GLY A 408 21.62 23.52 -29.34
N SER A 409 21.29 24.80 -29.23
CA SER A 409 20.30 25.41 -30.14
C SER A 409 20.79 26.78 -30.61
N SER A 410 21.76 26.72 -31.52
CA SER A 410 22.17 27.84 -32.36
C SER A 410 20.93 28.42 -33.07
N ARG A 411 20.55 29.64 -32.68
CA ARG A 411 19.55 30.47 -33.35
C ARG A 411 19.98 30.73 -34.79
N ARG A 412 19.38 30.05 -35.77
CA ARG A 412 19.36 30.55 -37.15
C ARG A 412 18.33 31.69 -37.25
N LYS A 413 18.82 32.91 -37.49
CA LYS A 413 17.99 34.04 -37.91
C LYS A 413 17.44 33.81 -39.33
N PRO A 414 16.18 34.16 -39.63
CA PRO A 414 15.70 34.19 -40.99
C PRO A 414 16.28 35.42 -41.73
N LYS A 415 16.87 35.20 -42.90
CA LYS A 415 17.20 36.28 -43.85
C LYS A 415 15.90 36.79 -44.49
N ARG A 416 15.82 38.11 -44.62
CA ARG A 416 14.85 38.82 -45.45
C ARG A 416 15.20 38.65 -46.93
#